data_AF-A0A4P7UB36-F1
#
_entry.id   AF-A0A4P7UB36-F1
#
_cell.length_a   1.000
_cell.length_b   1.000
_cell.length_c   1.000
_cell.angle_alpha   90.00
_cell.angle_beta   90.00
_cell.angle_gamma   90.00
#
_symmetry.space_group_name_H-M   'P 1'
#
loop_
_entity.id
_entity.type
_entity.pdbx_description
1 polymer ?
#
loop_
_entity_poly.entity_id
_entity_poly.type
_entity_poly.pdbx_seq_one_letter_code
_entity_poly.pdbx_strand_id
1 'polypeptide(L)'
;MLQATDHRLFHPDRAIPDTGHPVLFVGSARGVYRPMVRDAVEQGLPLSLYGTEWERLVPKRVLKGNYLANAELGAAYRSAGVVLNDHWDDMRSDGFLSNRLFDAVASGARVLTDDVAGLGDLFGRSVQVVRTPEDLVRLSSLADPDAVFGDDEERRATAERIRREHSFEARARRLVELAVELRAARGFDR
;
A
#
# COMPACT_ATOMS: atom_id res chain seq x y z
N MET A 1 4.03 1.52 -17.29
CA MET A 1 4.04 0.22 -16.60
C MET A 1 3.72 0.50 -15.14
N LEU A 2 2.87 -0.30 -14.48
CA LEU A 2 2.56 -0.12 -13.07
C LEU A 2 3.75 -0.47 -12.16
N GLN A 3 3.72 -0.01 -10.91
CA GLN A 3 4.69 -0.36 -9.86
C GLN A 3 4.68 -1.87 -9.54
N ALA A 4 5.56 -2.32 -8.64
CA ALA A 4 5.75 -3.73 -8.36
C ALA A 4 6.18 -4.04 -6.91
N THR A 5 6.03 -5.29 -6.52
CA THR A 5 6.34 -5.78 -5.18
C THR A 5 7.46 -6.82 -5.17
N ASP A 6 8.20 -6.91 -4.05
CA ASP A 6 9.07 -8.04 -3.77
C ASP A 6 8.29 -9.14 -3.06
N HIS A 7 7.84 -10.13 -3.83
CA HIS A 7 7.03 -11.24 -3.34
C HIS A 7 7.72 -12.08 -2.23
N ARG A 8 9.04 -11.95 -2.04
CA ARG A 8 9.79 -12.65 -0.98
C ARG A 8 9.68 -11.94 0.37
N LEU A 9 9.46 -10.62 0.35
CA LEU A 9 9.31 -9.80 1.55
C LEU A 9 7.85 -9.54 1.90
N PHE A 10 7.01 -9.40 0.87
CA PHE A 10 5.60 -9.09 0.99
C PHE A 10 4.77 -10.30 0.60
N HIS A 11 4.32 -11.03 1.62
CA HIS A 11 3.39 -12.16 1.47
C HIS A 11 2.56 -12.32 2.76
N PRO A 12 1.38 -12.96 2.70
CA PRO A 12 0.51 -13.04 3.86
C PRO A 12 1.16 -13.77 5.04
N ASP A 13 1.98 -14.80 4.82
CA ASP A 13 2.52 -15.63 5.92
C ASP A 13 3.59 -14.95 6.80
N ARG A 14 3.81 -13.64 6.65
CA ARG A 14 4.76 -12.87 7.46
C ARG A 14 4.25 -12.58 8.87
N ALA A 15 2.94 -12.54 9.09
CA ALA A 15 2.33 -12.28 10.39
C ALA A 15 0.87 -12.77 10.46
N ILE A 16 0.28 -12.71 11.66
CA ILE A 16 -1.15 -12.92 11.88
C ILE A 16 -1.85 -11.56 11.70
N PRO A 17 -2.99 -11.48 11.00
CA PRO A 17 -3.72 -10.22 10.83
C PRO A 17 -4.25 -9.70 12.16
N ASP A 18 -4.43 -8.39 12.27
CA ASP A 18 -5.05 -7.74 13.43
C ASP A 18 -4.28 -7.90 14.77
N THR A 19 -3.00 -8.32 14.75
CA THR A 19 -2.13 -8.42 15.94
C THR A 19 -1.14 -7.26 16.10
N GLY A 20 -1.13 -6.34 15.13
CA GLY A 20 -0.18 -5.22 15.06
C GLY A 20 -0.84 -3.88 15.37
N HIS A 21 -0.41 -2.83 14.68
CA HIS A 21 -0.96 -1.48 14.84
C HIS A 21 -2.37 -1.42 14.24
N PRO A 22 -3.39 -0.89 14.96
CA PRO A 22 -4.75 -0.80 14.41
C PRO A 22 -4.82 0.02 13.13
N VAL A 23 -4.11 1.16 13.10
CA VAL A 23 -3.97 2.02 11.93
C VAL A 23 -2.48 2.30 11.70
N LEU A 24 -1.94 1.82 10.59
CA LEU A 24 -0.51 1.93 10.29
C LEU A 24 -0.26 2.83 9.08
N PHE A 25 0.72 3.73 9.19
CA PHE A 25 1.28 4.42 8.06
C PHE A 25 2.81 4.34 8.08
N VAL A 26 3.40 4.02 6.93
CA VAL A 26 4.85 3.96 6.76
C VAL A 26 5.26 4.79 5.56
N GLY A 27 6.01 5.86 5.80
CA GLY A 27 6.53 6.76 4.77
C GLY A 27 6.94 8.11 5.35
N SER A 28 7.91 8.77 4.72
CA SER A 28 8.39 10.10 5.14
C SER A 28 7.43 11.21 4.74
N ALA A 29 7.40 12.29 5.54
CA ALA A 29 6.59 13.48 5.25
C ALA A 29 7.13 14.27 4.04
N ARG A 30 8.46 14.30 3.87
CA ARG A 30 9.18 15.14 2.89
C ARG A 30 8.68 16.59 2.89
N GLY A 31 8.55 17.17 4.08
CA GLY A 31 8.06 18.54 4.28
C GLY A 31 6.56 18.76 4.08
N VAL A 32 5.76 17.74 3.74
CA VAL A 32 4.32 17.87 3.48
C VAL A 32 3.49 17.16 4.55
N TYR A 33 2.47 17.85 5.07
CA TYR A 33 1.50 17.22 5.95
C TYR A 33 0.50 16.39 5.14
N ARG A 34 0.86 15.12 4.91
CA ARG A 34 0.12 14.25 3.99
C ARG A 34 -1.35 14.10 4.43
N PRO A 35 -2.34 14.26 3.52
CA PRO A 35 -3.75 14.32 3.88
C PRO A 35 -4.24 13.16 4.75
N MET A 36 -3.88 11.92 4.39
CA MET A 36 -4.33 10.72 5.12
C MET A 36 -3.80 10.67 6.56
N VAL A 37 -2.56 11.16 6.78
CA VAL A 37 -1.95 11.25 8.12
C VAL A 37 -2.59 12.39 8.91
N ARG A 38 -2.79 13.56 8.28
CA ARG A 38 -3.46 14.71 8.89
C ARG A 38 -4.84 14.32 9.39
N ASP A 39 -5.66 13.76 8.51
CA ASP A 39 -7.05 13.44 8.82
C ASP A 39 -7.10 12.37 9.92
N ALA A 40 -6.23 11.37 9.90
CA ALA A 40 -6.13 10.37 10.98
C ALA A 40 -5.75 10.99 12.33
N VAL A 41 -4.84 11.97 12.36
CA VAL A 41 -4.43 12.68 13.58
C VAL A 41 -5.56 13.57 14.11
N GLU A 42 -6.22 14.33 13.24
CA GLU A 42 -7.30 15.25 13.58
C GLU A 42 -8.55 14.51 14.09
N GLN A 43 -8.85 13.35 13.50
CA GLN A 43 -9.94 12.47 13.95
C GLN A 43 -9.58 11.63 15.18
N GLY A 44 -8.35 11.75 15.69
CA GLY A 44 -7.92 11.02 16.90
C GLY A 44 -7.82 9.51 16.73
N LEU A 45 -7.59 9.03 15.50
CA LEU A 45 -7.41 7.60 15.24
C LEU A 45 -6.17 7.06 15.96
N PRO A 46 -6.13 5.75 16.28
CA PRO A 46 -4.98 5.08 16.89
C PRO A 46 -3.83 4.88 15.90
N LEU A 47 -3.40 5.98 15.26
CA LEU A 47 -2.38 6.00 14.22
C LEU A 47 -1.00 5.68 14.79
N SER A 48 -0.33 4.75 14.12
CA SER A 48 1.09 4.46 14.27
C SER A 48 1.84 4.83 13.01
N LEU A 49 2.78 5.76 13.14
CA LEU A 49 3.50 6.38 12.04
C LEU A 49 4.99 6.06 12.12
N TYR A 50 5.51 5.48 11.03
CA TYR A 50 6.94 5.29 10.82
C TYR A 50 7.43 6.11 9.63
N GLY A 51 8.48 6.91 9.83
CA GLY A 51 9.10 7.70 8.77
C GLY A 51 9.78 8.96 9.27
N THR A 52 10.47 9.66 8.38
CA THR A 52 11.22 10.88 8.70
C THR A 52 10.41 12.15 8.45
N GLU A 53 10.83 13.26 9.09
CA GLU A 53 10.32 14.62 8.89
C GLU A 53 8.89 14.87 9.39
N TRP A 54 8.41 14.05 10.31
CA TRP A 54 7.07 14.18 10.88
C TRP A 54 7.04 14.96 12.19
N GLU A 55 8.17 15.12 12.86
CA GLU A 55 8.27 15.61 14.25
C GLU A 55 7.66 17.01 14.46
N ARG A 56 7.57 17.81 13.40
CA ARG A 56 6.95 19.16 13.41
C ARG A 56 5.51 19.18 12.89
N LEU A 57 5.05 18.09 12.28
CA LEU A 57 3.74 18.00 11.60
C LEU A 57 2.73 17.21 12.42
N VAL A 58 3.17 16.27 13.24
CA VAL A 58 2.27 15.41 14.02
C VAL A 58 2.64 15.39 15.51
N PRO A 59 1.68 15.07 16.39
CA PRO A 59 1.96 14.85 17.80
C PRO A 59 2.92 13.67 18.02
N LYS A 60 3.87 13.80 18.95
CA LYS A 60 4.86 12.73 19.26
C LYS A 60 4.24 11.36 19.55
N ARG A 61 3.01 11.30 20.09
CA ARG A 61 2.32 10.05 20.45
C ARG A 61 2.07 9.11 19.27
N VAL A 62 1.91 9.65 18.05
CA VAL A 62 1.65 8.84 16.85
C VAL A 62 2.96 8.32 16.21
N LEU A 63 4.10 8.96 16.51
CA LEU A 63 5.40 8.55 15.99
C LEU A 63 5.91 7.31 16.71
N LYS A 64 6.14 6.24 15.96
CA LYS A 64 6.69 4.97 16.49
C LYS A 64 8.15 4.77 16.13
N GLY A 65 8.66 5.48 15.13
CA GLY A 65 10.06 5.48 14.77
C GLY A 65 10.30 6.20 13.45
N ASN A 66 11.55 6.55 13.18
CA ASN A 66 11.91 7.27 11.96
C ASN A 66 12.12 6.33 10.76
N TYR A 67 12.19 5.03 11.02
CA TYR A 67 12.45 3.99 10.05
C TYR A 67 11.82 2.67 10.52
N LEU A 68 11.37 1.87 9.55
CA LEU A 68 10.97 0.48 9.75
C LEU A 68 11.74 -0.35 8.73
N ALA A 69 12.40 -1.42 9.16
CA ALA A 69 13.27 -2.17 8.27
C ALA A 69 12.44 -2.85 7.17
N ASN A 70 12.98 -2.87 5.94
CA ASN A 70 12.25 -3.42 4.80
C ASN A 70 11.86 -4.90 5.00
N ALA A 71 12.69 -5.67 5.73
CA ALA A 71 12.42 -7.07 6.06
C ALA A 71 11.26 -7.27 7.06
N GLU A 72 10.92 -6.22 7.82
CA GLU A 72 9.83 -6.22 8.81
C GLU A 72 8.52 -5.67 8.21
N LEU A 73 8.63 -4.92 7.10
CA LEU A 73 7.52 -4.15 6.55
C LEU A 73 6.33 -5.02 6.13
N GLY A 74 6.58 -6.17 5.50
CA GLY A 74 5.52 -7.12 5.14
C GLY A 74 4.76 -7.68 6.35
N ALA A 75 5.48 -7.95 7.46
CA ALA A 75 4.85 -8.39 8.71
C ALA A 75 4.04 -7.26 9.37
N ALA A 76 4.57 -6.04 9.35
CA ALA A 76 3.86 -4.87 9.85
C ALA A 76 2.58 -4.57 9.05
N TYR A 77 2.62 -4.69 7.72
CA TYR A 77 1.44 -4.53 6.88
C TYR A 77 0.42 -5.64 7.11
N ARG A 78 0.85 -6.92 7.15
CA ARG A 78 -0.05 -8.04 7.38
C ARG A 78 -0.78 -7.93 8.73
N SER A 79 -0.05 -7.56 9.78
CA SER A 79 -0.59 -7.52 11.15
C SER A 79 -1.38 -6.25 11.47
N ALA A 80 -1.29 -5.21 10.65
CA ALA A 80 -2.07 -4.00 10.86
C ALA A 80 -3.58 -4.25 10.68
N GLY A 81 -4.40 -3.50 11.42
CA GLY A 81 -5.85 -3.52 11.20
C GLY A 81 -6.22 -2.96 9.84
N VAL A 82 -5.68 -1.76 9.55
CA VAL A 82 -5.65 -1.13 8.23
C VAL A 82 -4.30 -0.43 8.00
N VAL A 83 -3.82 -0.47 6.75
CA VAL A 83 -2.67 0.30 6.28
C VAL A 83 -3.18 1.52 5.53
N LEU A 84 -2.74 2.70 5.96
CA LEU A 84 -3.02 3.96 5.28
C LEU A 84 -2.01 4.18 4.16
N ASN A 85 -2.54 4.52 2.99
CA ASN A 85 -1.79 4.96 1.83
C ASN A 85 -2.31 6.33 1.39
N ASP A 86 -1.41 7.15 0.88
CA ASP A 86 -1.80 8.27 0.02
C ASP A 86 -0.78 8.43 -1.10
N HIS A 87 -1.15 9.21 -2.11
CA HIS A 87 -0.31 9.57 -3.24
C HIS A 87 0.19 11.02 -3.11
N TRP A 88 1.33 11.28 -3.72
CA TRP A 88 1.76 12.66 -3.97
C TRP A 88 0.84 13.30 -5.00
N ASP A 89 0.65 14.62 -4.93
CA ASP A 89 -0.27 15.33 -5.84
C ASP A 89 0.04 15.04 -7.32
N ASP A 90 1.32 15.08 -7.71
CA ASP A 90 1.76 14.74 -9.08
C ASP A 90 1.49 13.26 -9.44
N MET A 91 1.65 12.35 -8.48
CA MET A 91 1.32 10.94 -8.70
C MET A 91 -0.17 10.75 -8.90
N ARG A 92 -0.97 11.51 -8.14
CA ARG A 92 -2.42 11.46 -8.20
C ARG A 92 -2.94 12.04 -9.51
N SER A 93 -2.40 13.17 -9.97
CA SER A 93 -2.79 13.80 -11.24
C SER A 93 -2.47 12.93 -12.44
N ASP A 94 -1.34 12.22 -12.40
CA ASP A 94 -0.83 11.46 -13.52
C ASP A 94 -1.26 9.97 -13.49
N GLY A 95 -2.03 9.56 -12.47
CA GLY A 95 -2.53 8.19 -12.32
C GLY A 95 -1.46 7.16 -11.92
N PHE A 96 -0.38 7.62 -11.27
CA PHE A 96 0.69 6.75 -10.79
C PHE A 96 0.35 6.16 -9.42
N LEU A 97 -0.04 4.89 -9.41
CA LEU A 97 -0.24 4.12 -8.19
C LEU A 97 1.07 3.98 -7.39
N SER A 98 1.01 4.22 -6.08
CA SER A 98 2.16 4.11 -5.18
C SER A 98 2.63 2.66 -5.02
N ASN A 99 3.92 2.46 -4.78
CA ASN A 99 4.46 1.11 -4.51
C ASN A 99 3.85 0.48 -3.26
N ARG A 100 3.49 1.32 -2.27
CA ARG A 100 2.89 0.89 -1.00
C ARG A 100 1.60 0.10 -1.22
N LEU A 101 0.78 0.45 -2.22
CA LEU A 101 -0.42 -0.32 -2.55
C LEU A 101 -0.07 -1.77 -2.90
N PHE A 102 0.94 -1.96 -3.76
CA PHE A 102 1.38 -3.29 -4.18
C PHE A 102 1.97 -4.09 -3.02
N ASP A 103 2.84 -3.48 -2.21
CA ASP A 103 3.49 -4.14 -1.09
C ASP A 103 2.50 -4.50 0.05
N ALA A 104 1.58 -3.60 0.38
CA ALA A 104 0.58 -3.84 1.41
C ALA A 104 -0.43 -4.92 0.99
N VAL A 105 -0.94 -4.85 -0.24
CA VAL A 105 -1.89 -5.87 -0.75
C VAL A 105 -1.20 -7.22 -0.94
N ALA A 106 0.05 -7.24 -1.44
CA ALA A 106 0.84 -8.48 -1.51
C ALA A 106 1.08 -9.09 -0.11
N SER A 107 1.07 -8.29 0.95
CA SER A 107 1.13 -8.76 2.34
C SER A 107 -0.22 -9.21 2.89
N GLY A 108 -1.31 -9.13 2.12
CA GLY A 108 -2.67 -9.46 2.56
C GLY A 108 -3.32 -8.39 3.46
N ALA A 109 -2.81 -7.17 3.45
CA ALA A 109 -3.32 -6.09 4.28
C ALA A 109 -4.67 -5.55 3.78
N ARG A 110 -5.45 -4.98 4.70
CA ARG A 110 -6.55 -4.06 4.37
C ARG A 110 -5.93 -2.67 4.15
N VAL A 111 -6.26 -2.00 3.05
CA VAL A 111 -5.63 -0.73 2.69
C VAL A 111 -6.66 0.36 2.46
N LEU A 112 -6.43 1.51 3.09
CA LEU A 112 -7.18 2.74 2.83
C LEU A 112 -6.32 3.68 2.00
N THR A 113 -6.85 4.17 0.88
CA THR A 113 -6.12 5.05 -0.02
C THR A 113 -6.95 6.24 -0.44
N ASP A 114 -6.28 7.34 -0.81
CA ASP A 114 -6.94 8.45 -1.50
C ASP A 114 -7.31 8.05 -2.94
N ASP A 115 -8.27 8.79 -3.53
CA ASP A 115 -8.80 8.51 -4.87
C ASP A 115 -7.79 8.90 -5.97
N VAL A 116 -7.30 7.92 -6.72
CA VAL A 116 -6.32 8.10 -7.80
C VAL A 116 -6.79 7.43 -9.08
N ALA A 117 -6.59 8.10 -10.21
CA ALA A 117 -6.87 7.52 -11.52
C ALA A 117 -6.05 6.23 -11.72
N GLY A 118 -6.68 5.18 -12.25
CA GLY A 118 -6.02 3.91 -12.51
C GLY A 118 -6.08 2.88 -11.38
N LEU A 119 -6.71 3.18 -10.24
CA LEU A 119 -6.93 2.20 -9.17
C LEU A 119 -7.82 1.04 -9.65
N GLY A 120 -8.99 1.37 -10.22
CA GLY A 120 -9.95 0.40 -10.76
C GLY A 120 -10.21 -0.79 -9.82
N ASP A 121 -10.38 -1.98 -10.41
CA ASP A 121 -10.53 -3.24 -9.67
C ASP A 121 -9.18 -3.93 -9.38
N LEU A 122 -8.05 -3.23 -9.56
CA LEU A 122 -6.71 -3.82 -9.54
C LEU A 122 -6.40 -4.59 -8.27
N PHE A 123 -6.93 -4.14 -7.13
CA PHE A 123 -6.70 -4.74 -5.81
C PHE A 123 -7.97 -5.35 -5.19
N GLY A 124 -9.06 -5.43 -5.97
CA GLY A 124 -10.35 -5.92 -5.48
C GLY A 124 -10.79 -5.23 -4.19
N ARG A 125 -11.37 -6.00 -3.26
CA ARG A 125 -11.90 -5.49 -1.99
C ARG A 125 -10.82 -5.12 -0.96
N SER A 126 -9.57 -5.58 -1.15
CA SER A 126 -8.47 -5.31 -0.20
C SER A 126 -8.12 -3.82 -0.09
N VAL A 127 -8.50 -3.00 -1.07
CA VAL A 127 -8.30 -1.55 -1.06
C VAL A 127 -9.65 -0.85 -1.06
N GLN A 128 -9.82 0.11 -0.15
CA GLN A 128 -10.97 1.00 -0.11
C GLN A 128 -10.52 2.46 -0.27
N VAL A 129 -11.32 3.23 -1.01
CA VAL A 129 -11.04 4.64 -1.28
C VAL A 129 -11.68 5.50 -0.19
N VAL A 130 -10.86 6.36 0.42
CA VAL A 130 -11.27 7.39 1.37
C VAL A 130 -11.46 8.69 0.60
N ARG A 131 -12.67 9.25 0.65
CA ARG A 131 -12.96 10.55 0.01
C ARG A 131 -13.12 11.67 1.02
N THR A 132 -13.49 11.35 2.25
CA THR A 132 -13.64 12.30 3.34
C THR A 132 -13.00 11.79 4.64
N PRO A 133 -12.72 12.67 5.61
CA PRO A 133 -12.28 12.25 6.94
C PRO A 133 -13.27 11.29 7.62
N GLU A 134 -14.57 11.43 7.38
CA GLU A 134 -15.60 10.53 7.90
C GLU A 134 -15.49 9.13 7.30
N ASP A 135 -15.16 9.01 6.01
CA ASP A 135 -14.84 7.71 5.40
C ASP A 135 -13.65 7.05 6.09
N LEU A 136 -12.61 7.83 6.40
CA LEU A 136 -11.41 7.33 7.07
C LEU A 136 -11.76 6.75 8.44
N VAL A 137 -12.55 7.47 9.24
CA VAL A 137 -13.01 6.99 10.56
C VAL A 137 -13.87 5.74 10.40
N ARG A 138 -14.89 5.80 9.55
CA ARG A 138 -15.84 4.71 9.33
C ARG A 138 -15.15 3.43 8.89
N LEU A 139 -14.26 3.51 7.91
CA LEU A 139 -13.60 2.33 7.32
C LEU A 139 -12.48 1.76 8.20
N SER A 140 -11.80 2.60 9.00
CA SER A 140 -10.74 2.15 9.91
C SER A 140 -11.26 1.58 11.24
N SER A 141 -12.54 1.80 11.56
CA SER A 141 -13.15 1.44 12.85
C SER A 141 -14.35 0.48 12.70
N LEU A 142 -14.40 -0.28 11.60
CA LEU A 142 -15.46 -1.26 11.35
C LEU A 142 -15.43 -2.36 12.42
N ALA A 143 -16.60 -2.71 12.96
CA ALA A 143 -16.74 -3.85 13.87
C ALA A 143 -16.51 -5.19 13.15
N ASP A 144 -16.89 -5.25 11.87
CA ASP A 144 -16.62 -6.37 10.96
C ASP A 144 -15.96 -5.82 9.69
N PRO A 145 -14.62 -5.74 9.66
CA PRO A 145 -13.91 -5.25 8.48
C PRO A 145 -13.98 -6.22 7.30
N ASP A 146 -14.20 -7.51 7.51
CA ASP A 146 -14.19 -8.52 6.43
C ASP A 146 -15.42 -8.37 5.52
N ALA A 147 -16.54 -7.86 6.04
CA ALA A 147 -17.69 -7.45 5.26
C ALA A 147 -17.36 -6.40 4.17
N VAL A 148 -16.33 -5.58 4.36
CA VAL A 148 -15.90 -4.57 3.40
C VAL A 148 -14.68 -5.03 2.61
N PHE A 149 -13.64 -5.49 3.32
CA PHE A 149 -12.33 -5.77 2.75
C PHE A 149 -12.15 -7.20 2.19
N GLY A 150 -13.16 -8.06 2.37
CA GLY A 150 -13.06 -9.49 2.14
C GLY A 150 -12.41 -10.19 3.33
N ASP A 151 -12.75 -11.47 3.50
CA ASP A 151 -12.16 -12.31 4.54
C ASP A 151 -10.65 -12.59 4.29
N ASP A 152 -10.01 -13.37 5.17
CA ASP A 152 -8.59 -13.69 5.02
C ASP A 152 -8.30 -14.49 3.74
N GLU A 153 -9.23 -15.33 3.29
CA GLU A 153 -9.05 -16.15 2.08
C GLU A 153 -9.10 -15.28 0.82
N GLU A 154 -10.08 -14.39 0.72
CA GLU A 154 -10.19 -13.40 -0.36
C GLU A 154 -8.94 -12.50 -0.44
N ARG A 155 -8.45 -12.03 0.72
CA ARG A 155 -7.24 -11.20 0.79
C ARG A 155 -5.99 -11.98 0.40
N ARG A 156 -5.87 -13.25 0.79
CA ARG A 156 -4.77 -14.14 0.36
C ARG A 156 -4.80 -14.40 -1.14
N ALA A 157 -5.98 -14.63 -1.73
CA ALA A 157 -6.13 -14.81 -3.17
C ALA A 157 -5.72 -13.56 -3.95
N THR A 158 -6.12 -12.38 -3.46
CA THR A 158 -5.73 -11.08 -4.02
C THR A 158 -4.21 -10.88 -3.91
N ALA A 159 -3.64 -11.13 -2.73
CA ALA A 159 -2.20 -11.03 -2.49
C ALA A 159 -1.38 -11.91 -3.44
N GLU A 160 -1.81 -13.16 -3.66
CA GLU A 160 -1.14 -14.09 -4.57
C GLU A 160 -1.21 -13.61 -6.02
N ARG A 161 -2.36 -13.09 -6.46
CA ARG A 161 -2.48 -12.48 -7.79
C ARG A 161 -1.51 -11.31 -7.98
N ILE A 162 -1.45 -10.39 -7.01
CA ILE A 162 -0.54 -9.24 -7.05
C ILE A 162 0.92 -9.69 -7.09
N ARG A 163 1.32 -10.66 -6.25
CA ARG A 163 2.69 -11.22 -6.26
C ARG A 163 3.04 -11.86 -7.60
N ARG A 164 2.11 -12.57 -8.23
CA ARG A 164 2.33 -13.23 -9.52
C ARG A 164 2.43 -12.23 -10.67
N GLU A 165 1.49 -11.29 -10.76
CA GLU A 165 1.31 -10.41 -11.93
C GLU A 165 2.07 -9.07 -11.80
N HIS A 166 2.42 -8.68 -10.59
CA HIS A 166 3.00 -7.39 -10.27
C HIS A 166 4.23 -7.50 -9.37
N SER A 167 4.99 -8.59 -9.48
CA SER A 167 6.34 -8.66 -8.91
C SER A 167 7.39 -7.96 -9.77
N PHE A 168 8.52 -7.59 -9.16
CA PHE A 168 9.69 -7.12 -9.90
C PHE A 168 10.17 -8.14 -10.94
N GLU A 169 10.03 -9.45 -10.66
CA GLU A 169 10.34 -10.49 -11.62
C GLU A 169 9.41 -10.45 -12.85
N ALA A 170 8.09 -10.31 -12.64
CA ALA A 170 7.13 -10.17 -13.73
C ALA A 170 7.41 -8.92 -14.57
N ARG A 171 7.81 -7.80 -13.94
CA ARG A 171 8.21 -6.57 -14.64
C ARG A 171 9.46 -6.78 -15.48
N ALA A 172 10.49 -7.39 -14.90
CA ALA A 172 11.73 -7.68 -15.60
C ALA A 172 11.50 -8.58 -16.82
N ARG A 173 10.70 -9.65 -16.67
CA ARG A 173 10.32 -10.53 -17.78
C ARG A 173 9.65 -9.73 -18.91
N ARG A 174 8.66 -8.89 -18.59
CA ARG A 174 7.96 -8.09 -19.60
C ARG A 174 8.87 -7.09 -20.31
N LEU A 175 9.80 -6.47 -19.59
CA LEU A 175 10.77 -5.55 -20.19
C LEU A 175 11.70 -6.28 -21.17
N VAL A 176 12.15 -7.50 -20.83
CA VAL A 176 12.97 -8.33 -21.72
C VAL A 176 12.19 -8.74 -22.97
N GLU A 177 10.95 -9.20 -22.82
CA GLU A 177 10.07 -9.54 -23.96
C GLU A 177 9.92 -8.36 -24.92
N LEU A 178 9.57 -7.18 -24.39
CA LEU A 178 9.43 -5.95 -25.19
C LEU A 178 10.74 -5.56 -25.89
N ALA A 179 11.88 -5.71 -25.21
CA ALA A 179 13.18 -5.41 -25.82
C ALA A 179 13.50 -6.38 -26.98
N VAL A 180 13.20 -7.66 -26.83
CA VAL A 180 13.38 -8.67 -27.89
C VAL A 180 12.43 -8.41 -29.06
N GLU A 181 11.16 -8.15 -28.80
CA GLU A 181 10.15 -7.79 -29.83
C GLU A 181 10.60 -6.56 -30.64
N LEU A 182 11.05 -5.50 -29.96
CA LEU A 182 11.54 -4.27 -30.61
C LEU A 182 12.85 -4.48 -31.37
N ARG A 183 13.75 -5.32 -30.86
CA ARG A 183 15.00 -5.68 -31.54
C ARG A 183 14.71 -6.43 -32.85
N ALA A 184 13.80 -7.40 -32.81
CA ALA A 184 13.38 -8.17 -33.97
C ALA A 184 12.71 -7.29 -35.04
N ALA A 185 11.77 -6.44 -34.62
CA ALA A 185 11.08 -5.51 -35.52
C ALA A 185 12.02 -4.52 -36.23
N ARG A 186 13.17 -4.21 -35.62
CA ARG A 186 14.20 -3.32 -36.19
C ARG A 186 15.25 -4.04 -37.05
N GLY A 187 15.12 -5.36 -37.24
CA GLY A 187 16.00 -6.13 -38.11
C GLY A 187 17.40 -6.39 -37.53
N PHE A 188 17.58 -6.25 -36.22
CA PHE A 188 18.83 -6.54 -35.53
C PHE A 188 19.04 -8.03 -35.22
N ASP A 189 18.23 -8.92 -35.80
CA ASP A 189 18.32 -10.39 -35.67
C ASP A 189 19.36 -11.02 -36.60
N ARG A 190 20.23 -10.22 -37.23
CA ARG A 190 21.41 -10.69 -37.97
C ARG A 190 22.66 -10.67 -37.10
#